data_AF-A0A6M2AWX0-F1
#
_entry.id   AF-A0A6M2AWX0-F1
#
_cell.length_a   1.000
_cell.length_b   1.000
_cell.length_c   1.000
_cell.angle_alpha   90.00
_cell.angle_beta   90.00
_cell.angle_gamma   90.00
#
_symmetry.space_group_name_H-M   'P 1'
#
loop_
_entity.id
_entity.type
_entity.pdbx_description
1 polymer ?
#
loop_
_entity_poly.entity_id
_entity_poly.type
_entity_poly.pdbx_seq_one_letter_code
_entity_poly.pdbx_strand_id
1 'polypeptide(L)'
;MKKFQFKFQNLLYIPLAFIALTSCSSDDDVSEPDPVVEPLVLDCSTITEAMVLEDRGSGIDYIWPCAVKVRAPLTIEPGVTIAFEQGGGLIIDDYDTRTGALIANGTEDKPIVFTGTSQTPGAWNRIYMDSGDLNNILNHTIIEYAGGTDGSLPALTNVNGSKVEVKNTIIRNNKGNGVFVSTSANIDGWEANTVIGNQSYPMQIAARKIKFLDGTASLYADNGMNQIYVNSESIYNRGFIEDEVNGPVHTWLNPGVPFFIEENIFVRQDRENERPGHLKITEGCNIVFAENYGIQVYHGNTVLEVLGSAENPVNFSGQYGQGSWKGINIIQSISNLNKIENAVIADAGQSTWDWFNQPGGLSLGGQTSHTVNLTLDSVHITSSGGCGIVERKMASNASLVYNDLTFANNAGDDICEEI
;
A
#
# COMPACT_ATOMS: atom_id res chain seq x y z
N MET A 1 -38.57 37.72 -1.38
CA MET A 1 -38.20 38.63 -2.49
C MET A 1 -38.21 40.07 -1.98
N LYS A 2 -37.04 40.63 -1.67
CA LYS A 2 -36.89 42.06 -1.34
C LYS A 2 -35.85 42.67 -2.27
N LYS A 3 -36.31 43.57 -3.14
CA LYS A 3 -35.50 44.37 -4.08
C LYS A 3 -34.79 45.47 -3.29
N PHE A 4 -33.49 45.65 -3.53
CA PHE A 4 -32.77 46.86 -3.09
C PHE A 4 -32.24 47.61 -4.32
N GLN A 5 -32.58 48.89 -4.37
CA GLN A 5 -32.29 49.83 -5.45
C GLN A 5 -30.91 50.46 -5.31
N PHE A 6 -30.26 50.70 -6.45
CA PHE A 6 -29.06 51.50 -6.60
C PHE A 6 -29.28 52.99 -6.29
N LYS A 7 -28.27 53.63 -5.68
CA LYS A 7 -28.07 55.09 -5.74
C LYS A 7 -26.61 55.38 -6.09
N PHE A 8 -26.41 55.95 -7.28
CA PHE A 8 -25.18 56.62 -7.67
C PHE A 8 -25.27 58.08 -7.22
N GLN A 9 -24.22 58.59 -6.57
CA GLN A 9 -24.03 60.03 -6.36
C GLN A 9 -22.62 60.44 -6.80
N ASN A 10 -22.61 61.45 -7.67
CA ASN A 10 -21.47 62.17 -8.21
C ASN A 10 -20.58 62.76 -7.12
N LEU A 11 -19.25 62.70 -7.31
CA LEU A 11 -18.34 63.66 -6.70
C LEU A 11 -17.32 64.19 -7.71
N LEU A 12 -17.00 65.46 -7.52
CA LEU A 12 -16.35 66.43 -8.41
C LEU A 12 -14.93 66.08 -8.88
N TYR A 13 -14.63 66.54 -10.09
CA TYR A 13 -13.29 66.72 -10.66
C TYR A 13 -12.57 67.94 -10.05
N ILE A 14 -11.31 67.76 -9.61
CA ILE A 14 -10.30 68.82 -9.41
C ILE A 14 -8.99 68.32 -10.04
N PRO A 15 -8.33 69.08 -10.94
CA PRO A 15 -7.06 68.67 -11.53
C PRO A 15 -5.89 69.19 -10.68
N LEU A 16 -4.96 68.31 -10.31
CA LEU A 16 -3.65 68.72 -9.82
C LEU A 16 -2.56 67.91 -10.55
N ALA A 17 -1.77 68.61 -11.35
CA ALA A 17 -0.59 68.08 -12.00
C ALA A 17 0.55 67.97 -10.97
N PHE A 18 1.16 66.78 -10.85
CA PHE A 18 2.46 66.61 -10.20
C PHE A 18 3.27 65.50 -10.90
N ILE A 19 4.27 65.97 -11.65
CA ILE A 19 5.65 65.47 -11.79
C ILE A 19 5.85 63.95 -11.77
N ALA A 20 6.15 63.40 -12.95
CA ALA A 20 6.69 62.06 -13.13
C ALA A 20 8.11 61.97 -12.55
N LEU A 21 8.29 61.13 -11.53
CA LEU A 21 9.56 60.50 -11.22
C LEU A 21 9.42 59.02 -11.57
N THR A 22 10.12 58.63 -12.62
CA THR A 22 10.32 57.25 -13.04
C THR A 22 11.13 56.51 -11.97
N SER A 23 10.48 55.62 -11.24
CA SER A 23 11.13 54.54 -10.48
C SER A 23 10.74 53.24 -11.14
N CYS A 24 11.48 52.85 -12.17
CA CYS A 24 11.47 51.48 -12.68
C CYS A 24 12.37 50.64 -11.76
N SER A 25 11.78 49.69 -11.05
CA SER A 25 12.47 48.45 -10.69
C SER A 25 11.47 47.30 -10.88
N SER A 26 11.07 47.09 -12.12
CA SER A 26 10.55 45.81 -12.57
C SER A 26 11.75 45.00 -13.04
N ASP A 27 12.51 44.46 -12.09
CA ASP A 27 13.35 43.31 -12.38
C ASP A 27 12.42 42.10 -12.34
N ASP A 28 11.64 41.95 -13.41
CA ASP A 28 11.09 40.65 -13.78
C ASP A 28 12.31 39.84 -14.23
N ASP A 29 12.97 39.17 -13.27
CA ASP A 29 13.94 38.10 -13.53
C ASP A 29 13.16 36.96 -14.21
N VAL A 30 12.96 37.12 -15.51
CA VAL A 30 12.63 36.00 -16.38
C VAL A 30 13.89 35.15 -16.43
N SER A 31 13.98 34.17 -15.55
CA SER A 31 15.01 33.13 -15.61
C SER A 31 15.05 32.59 -17.04
N GLU A 32 16.17 32.79 -17.74
CA GLU A 32 16.37 32.18 -19.05
C GLU A 32 16.17 30.67 -18.90
N PRO A 33 15.43 30.00 -19.80
CA PRO A 33 15.23 28.56 -19.71
C PRO A 33 16.59 27.86 -19.78
N ASP A 34 16.82 26.91 -18.87
CA ASP A 34 18.08 26.16 -18.83
C ASP A 34 18.39 25.55 -20.19
N PRO A 35 19.65 25.61 -20.66
CA PRO A 35 20.03 25.09 -21.96
C PRO A 35 19.70 23.61 -22.05
N VAL A 36 19.07 23.19 -23.15
CA VAL A 36 18.80 21.77 -23.43
C VAL A 36 20.14 21.10 -23.72
N VAL A 37 20.53 20.12 -22.90
CA VAL A 37 21.82 19.44 -23.02
C VAL A 37 21.66 18.11 -23.75
N GLU A 38 22.64 17.75 -24.60
CA GLU A 38 22.68 16.42 -25.21
C GLU A 38 22.89 15.35 -24.13
N PRO A 39 22.06 14.28 -24.10
CA PRO A 39 22.15 13.25 -23.09
C PRO A 39 23.50 12.53 -23.11
N LEU A 40 24.09 12.30 -21.94
CA LEU A 40 25.27 11.44 -21.83
C LEU A 40 24.83 9.97 -21.81
N VAL A 41 25.25 9.21 -22.83
CA VAL A 41 25.06 7.76 -22.84
C VAL A 41 26.08 7.13 -21.88
N LEU A 42 25.58 6.45 -20.86
CA LEU A 42 26.38 5.76 -19.86
C LEU A 42 26.67 4.31 -20.29
N ASP A 43 27.80 3.78 -19.84
CA ASP A 43 28.17 2.40 -20.13
C ASP A 43 27.41 1.40 -19.24
N CYS A 44 27.38 0.14 -19.70
CA CYS A 44 26.65 -0.96 -19.05
C CYS A 44 27.48 -1.73 -18.02
N SER A 45 28.65 -1.22 -17.63
CA SER A 45 29.46 -1.89 -16.62
C SER A 45 28.78 -1.84 -15.26
N THR A 46 29.10 -2.83 -14.42
CA THR A 46 28.64 -2.81 -13.03
C THR A 46 29.31 -1.66 -12.30
N ILE A 47 28.52 -0.83 -11.62
CA ILE A 47 29.04 0.24 -10.77
C ILE A 47 29.61 -0.41 -9.51
N THR A 48 30.93 -0.41 -9.37
CA THR A 48 31.65 -1.00 -8.23
C THR A 48 32.37 0.03 -7.35
N GLU A 49 32.32 1.30 -7.74
CA GLU A 49 32.83 2.44 -6.99
C GLU A 49 31.72 3.49 -6.90
N ALA A 50 31.81 4.39 -5.92
CA ALA A 50 30.81 5.43 -5.74
C ALA A 50 30.70 6.29 -7.01
N MET A 51 29.47 6.53 -7.45
CA MET A 51 29.16 7.30 -8.65
C MET A 51 28.15 8.40 -8.30
N VAL A 52 28.37 9.60 -8.83
CA VAL A 52 27.45 10.74 -8.69
C VAL A 52 26.99 11.17 -10.07
N LEU A 53 25.67 11.31 -10.24
CA LEU A 53 25.03 11.90 -11.41
C LEU A 53 24.53 13.29 -11.05
N GLU A 54 24.97 14.30 -11.80
CA GLU A 54 24.66 15.71 -11.58
C GLU A 54 23.64 16.20 -12.62
N ASP A 55 22.80 17.15 -12.24
CA ASP A 55 21.89 17.86 -13.15
C ASP A 55 22.70 18.59 -14.24
N ARG A 56 22.48 18.25 -15.51
CA ARG A 56 23.23 18.81 -16.65
C ARG A 56 22.42 19.90 -17.35
N GLY A 57 21.17 20.14 -16.98
CA GLY A 57 20.30 21.15 -17.57
C GLY A 57 18.94 20.59 -17.96
N SER A 58 18.29 21.24 -18.92
CA SER A 58 16.94 20.81 -19.29
C SER A 58 16.95 19.58 -20.20
N GLY A 59 15.99 18.67 -19.98
CA GLY A 59 15.79 17.47 -20.80
C GLY A 59 16.29 16.20 -20.12
N ILE A 60 16.85 15.28 -20.91
CA ILE A 60 17.41 14.02 -20.42
C ILE A 60 18.91 14.22 -20.20
N ASP A 61 19.36 14.04 -18.96
CA ASP A 61 20.78 14.16 -18.60
C ASP A 61 21.58 12.92 -19.01
N TYR A 62 20.99 11.75 -18.75
CA TYR A 62 21.66 10.46 -18.91
C TYR A 62 20.79 9.44 -19.62
N ILE A 63 21.40 8.64 -20.48
CA ILE A 63 20.77 7.47 -21.10
C ILE A 63 21.51 6.21 -20.66
N TRP A 64 20.77 5.25 -20.11
CA TRP A 64 21.26 3.89 -19.93
C TRP A 64 20.62 2.94 -20.95
N PRO A 65 21.41 2.35 -21.87
CA PRO A 65 20.89 1.46 -22.91
C PRO A 65 20.58 0.04 -22.41
N CYS A 66 20.75 -0.23 -21.12
CA CYS A 66 20.83 -1.58 -20.56
C CYS A 66 20.49 -1.61 -19.06
N ALA A 67 20.21 -2.79 -18.54
CA ALA A 67 20.05 -3.01 -17.11
C ALA A 67 21.42 -2.97 -16.43
N VAL A 68 21.60 -2.03 -15.50
CA VAL A 68 22.90 -1.78 -14.84
C VAL A 68 22.84 -2.29 -13.41
N LYS A 69 23.90 -2.98 -13.00
CA LYS A 69 24.08 -3.41 -11.62
C LYS A 69 24.80 -2.35 -10.82
N VAL A 70 24.27 -2.05 -9.64
CA VAL A 70 24.80 -1.07 -8.70
C VAL A 70 25.25 -1.80 -7.45
N ARG A 71 26.57 -1.84 -7.23
CA ARG A 71 27.25 -2.53 -6.11
C ARG A 71 28.14 -1.57 -5.32
N ALA A 72 27.84 -0.29 -5.41
CA ALA A 72 28.43 0.80 -4.65
C ALA A 72 27.40 1.94 -4.60
N PRO A 73 27.62 2.98 -3.79
CA PRO A 73 26.69 4.12 -3.74
C PRO A 73 26.55 4.80 -5.10
N LEU A 74 25.33 4.84 -5.64
CA LEU A 74 24.92 5.65 -6.78
C LEU A 74 24.08 6.81 -6.24
N THR A 75 24.68 8.00 -6.22
CA THR A 75 23.98 9.25 -5.86
C THR A 75 23.48 9.94 -7.11
N ILE A 76 22.21 10.32 -7.09
CA ILE A 76 21.56 11.09 -8.15
C ILE A 76 21.14 12.41 -7.52
N GLU A 77 21.71 13.51 -8.00
CA GLU A 77 21.43 14.85 -7.47
C GLU A 77 20.05 15.36 -7.92
N PRO A 78 19.43 16.30 -7.17
CA PRO A 78 18.14 16.88 -7.54
C PRO A 78 18.11 17.46 -8.95
N GLY A 79 17.01 17.22 -9.68
CA GLY A 79 16.79 17.72 -11.04
C GLY A 79 17.21 16.75 -12.16
N VAL A 80 17.98 15.70 -11.83
CA VAL A 80 18.45 14.74 -12.83
C VAL A 80 17.30 13.94 -13.44
N THR A 81 17.29 13.87 -14.77
CA THR A 81 16.44 13.00 -15.58
C THR A 81 17.26 11.91 -16.26
N ILE A 82 16.93 10.67 -15.94
CA ILE A 82 17.56 9.46 -16.48
C ILE A 82 16.56 8.74 -17.38
N ALA A 83 16.93 8.54 -18.64
CA ALA A 83 16.16 7.74 -19.58
C ALA A 83 16.79 6.36 -19.79
N PHE A 84 15.95 5.34 -19.85
CA PHE A 84 16.37 3.96 -20.14
C PHE A 84 15.89 3.53 -21.52
N GLU A 85 16.73 2.83 -22.28
CA GLU A 85 16.28 2.15 -23.49
C GLU A 85 15.54 0.85 -23.17
N GLN A 86 15.03 0.17 -24.20
CA GLN A 86 14.34 -1.10 -24.06
C GLN A 86 15.24 -2.15 -23.38
N GLY A 87 14.74 -2.76 -22.31
CA GLY A 87 15.51 -3.69 -21.48
C GLY A 87 16.43 -2.99 -20.46
N GLY A 88 16.46 -1.66 -20.44
CA GLY A 88 17.18 -0.83 -19.49
C GLY A 88 16.55 -0.80 -18.10
N GLY A 89 17.35 -0.48 -17.08
CA GLY A 89 16.88 -0.32 -15.70
C GLY A 89 18.01 -0.37 -14.69
N LEU A 90 17.66 -0.33 -13.40
CA LEU A 90 18.61 -0.40 -12.30
C LEU A 90 18.40 -1.68 -11.49
N ILE A 91 19.50 -2.32 -11.12
CA ILE A 91 19.54 -3.48 -10.24
C ILE A 91 20.47 -3.11 -9.08
N ILE A 92 19.89 -2.75 -7.95
CA ILE A 92 20.64 -2.41 -6.73
C ILE A 92 20.81 -3.71 -5.97
N ASP A 93 21.98 -4.36 -6.07
CA ASP A 93 22.21 -5.67 -5.47
C ASP A 93 23.33 -5.64 -4.42
N ASP A 94 23.08 -6.29 -3.28
CA ASP A 94 24.13 -6.63 -2.33
C ASP A 94 24.81 -7.91 -2.83
N TYR A 95 26.10 -7.84 -3.15
CA TYR A 95 26.86 -9.01 -3.59
C TYR A 95 28.24 -9.04 -2.94
N ASP A 96 28.47 -10.06 -2.12
CA ASP A 96 29.69 -10.27 -1.34
C ASP A 96 29.90 -9.16 -0.29
N THR A 97 31.01 -8.42 -0.33
CA THR A 97 31.29 -7.28 0.57
C THR A 97 30.78 -5.94 0.05
N ARG A 98 30.14 -5.92 -1.12
CA ARG A 98 29.68 -4.71 -1.79
C ARG A 98 28.22 -4.44 -1.45
N THR A 99 27.97 -3.26 -0.88
CA THR A 99 26.62 -2.77 -0.56
C THR A 99 26.20 -1.77 -1.64
N GLY A 100 25.33 -2.22 -2.55
CA GLY A 100 24.75 -1.34 -3.54
C GLY A 100 23.83 -0.34 -2.86
N ALA A 101 23.84 0.93 -3.25
CA ALA A 101 22.86 1.89 -2.73
C ALA A 101 22.40 2.84 -3.83
N LEU A 102 21.10 3.14 -3.83
CA LEU A 102 20.50 4.16 -4.68
C LEU A 102 20.09 5.35 -3.81
N ILE A 103 20.81 6.46 -3.93
CA ILE A 103 20.55 7.70 -3.17
C ILE A 103 19.96 8.72 -4.15
N ALA A 104 18.64 8.75 -4.25
CA ALA A 104 17.89 9.70 -5.07
C ALA A 104 17.01 10.57 -4.18
N ASN A 105 17.57 11.68 -3.70
CA ASN A 105 16.91 12.61 -2.79
C ASN A 105 16.69 13.95 -3.50
N GLY A 106 15.68 14.01 -4.37
CA GLY A 106 15.27 15.22 -5.07
C GLY A 106 14.58 16.23 -4.15
N THR A 107 14.04 17.28 -4.75
CA THR A 107 13.17 18.25 -4.06
C THR A 107 11.85 18.42 -4.81
N GLU A 108 10.87 19.06 -4.18
CA GLU A 108 9.59 19.40 -4.84
C GLU A 108 9.80 20.19 -6.13
N ASP A 109 10.72 21.16 -6.12
CA ASP A 109 11.05 22.00 -7.29
C ASP A 109 11.96 21.29 -8.31
N LYS A 110 12.77 20.33 -7.86
CA LYS A 110 13.75 19.60 -8.68
C LYS A 110 13.63 18.09 -8.44
N PRO A 111 12.53 17.45 -8.89
CA PRO A 111 12.37 16.02 -8.73
C PRO A 111 13.39 15.26 -9.60
N ILE A 112 13.77 14.07 -9.15
CA ILE A 112 14.59 13.15 -9.96
C ILE A 112 13.66 12.27 -10.79
N VAL A 113 13.92 12.16 -12.10
CA VAL A 113 13.02 11.46 -13.03
C VAL A 113 13.70 10.21 -13.61
N PHE A 114 13.06 9.06 -13.42
CA PHE A 114 13.39 7.79 -14.07
C PHE A 114 12.34 7.49 -15.14
N THR A 115 12.74 7.51 -16.42
CA THR A 115 11.82 7.41 -17.56
C THR A 115 12.38 6.54 -18.68
N GLY A 116 11.60 6.29 -19.72
CA GLY A 116 12.06 5.63 -20.94
C GLY A 116 12.55 6.62 -21.99
N THR A 117 13.42 6.20 -22.92
CA THR A 117 13.74 7.00 -24.12
C THR A 117 12.52 7.20 -25.03
N SER A 118 11.47 6.39 -24.83
CA SER A 118 10.12 6.64 -25.33
C SER A 118 9.14 6.72 -24.17
N GLN A 119 8.19 7.65 -24.24
CA GLN A 119 7.13 7.83 -23.23
C GLN A 119 5.97 6.86 -23.48
N THR A 120 6.29 5.57 -23.56
CA THR A 120 5.31 4.49 -23.75
C THR A 120 5.42 3.52 -22.59
N PRO A 121 4.31 3.13 -21.92
CA PRO A 121 4.37 2.14 -20.85
C PRO A 121 5.11 0.88 -21.29
N GLY A 122 6.12 0.46 -20.50
CA GLY A 122 6.97 -0.70 -20.81
C GLY A 122 8.16 -0.40 -21.71
N ALA A 123 8.51 0.88 -21.88
CA ALA A 123 9.67 1.34 -22.64
C ALA A 123 11.00 0.87 -22.03
N TRP A 124 11.01 0.62 -20.72
CA TRP A 124 12.15 0.09 -19.99
C TRP A 124 11.68 -0.89 -18.90
N ASN A 125 12.61 -1.56 -18.24
CA ASN A 125 12.29 -2.63 -17.29
C ASN A 125 11.75 -2.08 -15.96
N ARG A 126 12.64 -1.76 -15.02
CA ARG A 126 12.29 -1.39 -13.63
C ARG A 126 13.50 -0.89 -12.84
N ILE A 127 13.23 -0.37 -11.65
CA ILE A 127 14.19 -0.29 -10.54
C ILE A 127 13.99 -1.52 -9.67
N TYR A 128 15.03 -2.33 -9.53
CA TYR A 128 15.03 -3.57 -8.77
C TYR A 128 15.92 -3.45 -7.54
N MET A 129 15.31 -3.40 -6.37
CA MET A 129 15.96 -3.31 -5.07
C MET A 129 16.16 -4.70 -4.47
N ASP A 130 17.43 -5.09 -4.36
CA ASP A 130 17.93 -6.35 -3.80
C ASP A 130 19.13 -6.05 -2.86
N SER A 131 19.03 -4.92 -2.17
CA SER A 131 20.02 -4.42 -1.22
C SER A 131 19.38 -3.94 0.07
N GLY A 132 19.96 -4.34 1.20
CA GLY A 132 19.56 -3.92 2.55
C GLY A 132 20.27 -2.65 3.04
N ASP A 133 21.03 -1.96 2.18
CA ASP A 133 21.73 -0.72 2.56
C ASP A 133 20.72 0.36 3.02
N LEU A 134 21.04 1.03 4.13
CA LEU A 134 20.15 2.03 4.73
C LEU A 134 20.13 3.35 3.95
N ASN A 135 21.06 3.56 3.03
CA ASN A 135 21.14 4.76 2.20
C ASN A 135 20.23 4.68 0.96
N ASN A 136 19.51 3.58 0.76
CA ASN A 136 18.53 3.45 -0.31
C ASN A 136 17.35 4.41 -0.08
N ILE A 137 17.31 5.49 -0.85
CA ILE A 137 16.35 6.59 -0.72
C ILE A 137 15.79 6.93 -2.10
N LEU A 138 14.45 6.98 -2.18
CA LEU A 138 13.67 7.58 -3.26
C LEU A 138 12.80 8.67 -2.63
N ASN A 139 13.27 9.92 -2.63
CA ASN A 139 12.51 11.07 -2.13
C ASN A 139 12.36 12.12 -3.23
N HIS A 140 11.13 12.61 -3.45
CA HIS A 140 10.80 13.51 -4.57
C HIS A 140 11.30 12.96 -5.92
N THR A 141 10.92 11.72 -6.21
CA THR A 141 11.27 11.06 -7.47
C THR A 141 10.03 10.81 -8.33
N ILE A 142 10.24 10.59 -9.63
CA ILE A 142 9.21 10.19 -10.57
C ILE A 142 9.69 8.92 -11.28
N ILE A 143 8.91 7.85 -11.22
CA ILE A 143 9.15 6.59 -11.94
C ILE A 143 8.02 6.42 -12.95
N GLU A 144 8.34 6.50 -14.24
CA GLU A 144 7.33 6.44 -15.30
C GLU A 144 7.74 5.61 -16.53
N TYR A 145 6.72 5.07 -17.21
CA TYR A 145 6.85 4.29 -18.44
C TYR A 145 7.69 3.00 -18.33
N ALA A 146 7.93 2.51 -17.12
CA ALA A 146 8.55 1.22 -16.84
C ALA A 146 7.55 0.08 -17.11
N GLY A 147 7.97 -1.16 -16.84
CA GLY A 147 7.09 -2.32 -16.87
C GLY A 147 7.63 -3.53 -17.62
N GLY A 148 8.75 -3.35 -18.34
CA GLY A 148 9.16 -4.29 -19.38
C GLY A 148 8.16 -4.36 -20.54
N THR A 149 8.55 -5.00 -21.64
CA THR A 149 7.72 -5.01 -22.86
C THR A 149 6.38 -5.75 -22.68
N ASP A 150 6.30 -6.72 -21.78
CA ASP A 150 5.10 -7.51 -21.51
C ASP A 150 4.31 -7.05 -20.27
N GLY A 151 4.82 -6.09 -19.49
CA GLY A 151 4.20 -5.64 -18.25
C GLY A 151 4.43 -6.56 -17.05
N SER A 152 5.28 -7.60 -17.18
CA SER A 152 5.55 -8.56 -16.10
C SER A 152 6.44 -8.01 -14.99
N LEU A 153 7.07 -6.86 -15.20
CA LEU A 153 8.00 -6.26 -14.26
C LEU A 153 7.33 -5.06 -13.56
N PRO A 154 7.12 -5.10 -12.23
CA PRO A 154 6.69 -3.93 -11.48
C PRO A 154 7.73 -2.80 -11.59
N ALA A 155 7.28 -1.54 -11.72
CA ALA A 155 8.17 -0.40 -11.97
C ALA A 155 9.22 -0.22 -10.86
N LEU A 156 8.79 -0.38 -9.61
CA LEU A 156 9.65 -0.50 -8.43
C LEU A 156 9.47 -1.89 -7.81
N THR A 157 10.56 -2.62 -7.60
CA THR A 157 10.55 -3.95 -7.02
C THR A 157 11.44 -4.01 -5.78
N ASN A 158 10.91 -4.51 -4.66
CA ASN A 158 11.63 -4.70 -3.40
C ASN A 158 11.58 -6.15 -2.95
N VAL A 159 12.74 -6.79 -2.80
CA VAL A 159 12.85 -8.24 -2.54
C VAL A 159 13.98 -8.60 -1.57
N ASN A 160 14.07 -9.87 -1.16
CA ASN A 160 15.26 -10.46 -0.51
C ASN A 160 15.84 -9.71 0.71
N GLY A 161 14.99 -9.05 1.51
CA GLY A 161 15.47 -8.27 2.66
C GLY A 161 15.94 -6.86 2.28
N SER A 162 15.72 -6.44 1.03
CA SER A 162 16.02 -5.09 0.58
C SER A 162 15.30 -4.06 1.45
N LYS A 163 15.95 -2.93 1.68
CA LYS A 163 15.36 -1.78 2.36
C LYS A 163 15.44 -0.56 1.46
N VAL A 164 14.35 0.20 1.39
CA VAL A 164 14.31 1.50 0.73
C VAL A 164 13.33 2.42 1.44
N GLU A 165 13.68 3.69 1.59
CA GLU A 165 12.71 4.74 1.92
C GLU A 165 12.10 5.30 0.63
N VAL A 166 10.77 5.33 0.55
CA VAL A 166 10.04 5.86 -0.62
C VAL A 166 9.11 6.95 -0.13
N LYS A 167 9.49 8.20 -0.40
CA LYS A 167 8.77 9.38 0.09
C LYS A 167 8.47 10.35 -1.04
N ASN A 168 7.33 11.02 -0.99
CA ASN A 168 6.97 12.09 -1.93
C ASN A 168 7.18 11.70 -3.42
N THR A 169 7.00 10.43 -3.74
CA THR A 169 7.38 9.86 -5.04
C THR A 169 6.16 9.57 -5.89
N ILE A 170 6.26 9.87 -7.19
CA ILE A 170 5.22 9.60 -8.18
C ILE A 170 5.59 8.36 -8.98
N ILE A 171 4.73 7.34 -8.98
CA ILE A 171 4.91 6.11 -9.75
C ILE A 171 3.74 5.98 -10.72
N ARG A 172 3.98 6.27 -12.01
CA ARG A 172 2.89 6.46 -12.97
C ARG A 172 3.09 5.89 -14.36
N ASN A 173 1.98 5.61 -15.05
CA ASN A 173 1.97 5.25 -16.47
C ASN A 173 2.88 4.05 -16.81
N ASN A 174 3.03 3.11 -15.86
CA ASN A 174 3.81 1.90 -16.07
C ASN A 174 2.94 0.78 -16.67
N LYS A 175 3.55 -0.14 -17.42
CA LYS A 175 2.82 -1.22 -18.12
C LYS A 175 2.31 -2.33 -17.21
N GLY A 176 2.97 -2.53 -16.07
CA GLY A 176 2.62 -3.54 -15.08
C GLY A 176 2.09 -2.92 -13.79
N ASN A 177 2.39 -3.58 -12.68
CA ASN A 177 2.15 -3.02 -11.35
C ASN A 177 3.07 -1.80 -11.13
N GLY A 178 2.62 -0.82 -10.35
CA GLY A 178 3.49 0.29 -9.93
C GLY A 178 4.61 -0.21 -9.02
N VAL A 179 4.25 -0.93 -7.96
CA VAL A 179 5.20 -1.41 -6.94
C VAL A 179 4.99 -2.89 -6.62
N PHE A 180 6.07 -3.61 -6.34
CA PHE A 180 6.04 -4.92 -5.70
C PHE A 180 6.89 -4.96 -4.44
N VAL A 181 6.31 -5.40 -3.33
CA VAL A 181 6.97 -5.54 -2.03
C VAL A 181 6.84 -6.97 -1.53
N SER A 182 7.95 -7.70 -1.52
CA SER A 182 7.96 -9.09 -1.06
C SER A 182 7.82 -9.22 0.47
N THR A 183 7.55 -10.44 0.93
CA THR A 183 7.48 -10.80 2.35
C THR A 183 8.75 -10.45 3.15
N SER A 184 9.94 -10.46 2.53
CA SER A 184 11.20 -10.16 3.24
C SER A 184 11.63 -8.70 3.14
N ALA A 185 11.10 -7.92 2.19
CA ALA A 185 11.47 -6.53 2.00
C ALA A 185 11.09 -5.62 3.18
N ASN A 186 11.79 -4.50 3.35
CA ASN A 186 11.50 -3.45 4.32
C ASN A 186 11.14 -2.15 3.58
N ILE A 187 10.01 -1.57 3.95
CA ILE A 187 9.47 -0.32 3.40
C ILE A 187 9.04 0.63 4.53
N ASP A 188 9.74 0.61 5.66
CA ASP A 188 9.38 1.38 6.87
C ASP A 188 9.34 2.90 6.63
N GLY A 189 9.89 3.37 5.51
CA GLY A 189 9.87 4.77 5.07
C GLY A 189 8.93 5.03 3.89
N TRP A 190 7.78 4.36 3.80
CA TRP A 190 6.75 4.66 2.80
C TRP A 190 5.87 5.83 3.25
N GLU A 191 5.95 6.98 2.56
CA GLU A 191 5.24 8.20 2.98
C GLU A 191 4.86 9.12 1.80
N ALA A 192 3.63 9.64 1.78
CA ALA A 192 3.17 10.69 0.87
C ALA A 192 3.42 10.40 -0.63
N ASN A 193 3.22 9.15 -1.04
CA ASN A 193 3.47 8.72 -2.42
C ASN A 193 2.22 8.84 -3.31
N THR A 194 2.42 8.99 -4.61
CA THR A 194 1.33 9.01 -5.60
C THR A 194 1.53 7.90 -6.62
N VAL A 195 0.68 6.88 -6.61
CA VAL A 195 0.77 5.73 -7.51
C VAL A 195 -0.45 5.68 -8.43
N ILE A 196 -0.29 6.15 -9.67
CA ILE A 196 -1.42 6.48 -10.55
C ILE A 196 -1.25 6.02 -12.00
N GLY A 197 -2.34 5.66 -12.68
CA GLY A 197 -2.31 5.40 -14.12
C GLY A 197 -1.46 4.19 -14.56
N ASN A 198 -1.07 3.31 -13.63
CA ASN A 198 -0.38 2.06 -13.97
C ASN A 198 -1.40 1.08 -14.58
N GLN A 199 -1.02 0.31 -15.60
CA GLN A 199 -1.99 -0.51 -16.36
C GLN A 199 -2.51 -1.73 -15.58
N SER A 200 -1.87 -2.09 -14.47
CA SER A 200 -2.30 -3.18 -13.57
C SER A 200 -2.62 -2.61 -12.18
N TYR A 201 -2.16 -3.24 -11.10
CA TYR A 201 -2.36 -2.78 -9.73
C TYR A 201 -1.41 -1.62 -9.38
N PRO A 202 -1.81 -0.66 -8.52
CA PRO A 202 -0.88 0.30 -7.96
C PRO A 202 0.29 -0.40 -7.26
N MET A 203 -0.03 -1.40 -6.43
CA MET A 203 0.93 -2.11 -5.60
C MET A 203 0.50 -3.56 -5.43
N GLN A 204 1.47 -4.45 -5.50
CA GLN A 204 1.39 -5.80 -4.96
C GLN A 204 2.27 -5.90 -3.71
N ILE A 205 1.73 -6.38 -2.61
CA ILE A 205 2.38 -6.36 -1.30
C ILE A 205 2.00 -7.59 -0.48
N ALA A 206 2.97 -8.15 0.26
CA ALA A 206 2.64 -9.18 1.25
C ALA A 206 1.85 -8.59 2.42
N ALA A 207 0.82 -9.30 2.91
CA ALA A 207 -0.05 -8.81 4.00
C ALA A 207 0.74 -8.28 5.22
N ARG A 208 1.85 -8.95 5.57
CA ARG A 208 2.71 -8.59 6.70
C ARG A 208 3.47 -7.26 6.54
N LYS A 209 3.42 -6.63 5.36
CA LYS A 209 4.06 -5.35 5.07
C LYS A 209 3.08 -4.18 5.02
N ILE A 210 1.77 -4.44 5.07
CA ILE A 210 0.73 -3.40 5.01
C ILE A 210 0.85 -2.40 6.17
N LYS A 211 1.31 -2.83 7.35
CA LYS A 211 1.55 -1.95 8.51
C LYS A 211 2.50 -0.76 8.26
N PHE A 212 3.26 -0.78 7.17
CA PHE A 212 4.16 0.31 6.80
C PHE A 212 3.52 1.31 5.84
N LEU A 213 2.31 1.04 5.35
CA LEU A 213 1.56 1.99 4.54
C LEU A 213 0.97 3.09 5.44
N ASP A 214 0.84 4.27 4.86
CA ASP A 214 0.52 5.54 5.53
C ASP A 214 -0.94 5.97 5.36
N GLY A 215 -1.82 5.02 4.99
CA GLY A 215 -3.24 5.27 4.77
C GLY A 215 -3.45 6.28 3.63
N THR A 216 -4.23 7.33 3.90
CA THR A 216 -4.59 8.35 2.91
C THR A 216 -3.51 9.42 2.69
N ALA A 217 -2.35 9.32 3.36
CA ALA A 217 -1.23 10.20 3.06
C ALA A 217 -0.64 9.89 1.67
N SER A 218 -0.65 8.62 1.25
CA SER A 218 -0.42 8.22 -0.14
C SER A 218 -1.71 8.18 -0.95
N LEU A 219 -1.61 8.48 -2.25
CA LEU A 219 -2.70 8.45 -3.22
C LEU A 219 -2.54 7.27 -4.18
N TYR A 220 -3.61 6.46 -4.30
CA TYR A 220 -3.74 5.38 -5.28
C TYR A 220 -4.97 5.65 -6.16
N ALA A 221 -4.77 5.98 -7.43
CA ALA A 221 -5.88 6.39 -8.31
C ALA A 221 -5.66 5.98 -9.77
N ASP A 222 -6.74 5.76 -10.49
CA ASP A 222 -6.74 5.55 -11.95
C ASP A 222 -5.82 4.42 -12.46
N ASN A 223 -5.47 3.46 -11.60
CA ASN A 223 -4.75 2.26 -12.02
C ASN A 223 -5.72 1.26 -12.65
N GLY A 224 -5.24 0.42 -13.59
CA GLY A 224 -6.08 -0.55 -14.30
C GLY A 224 -6.85 -1.47 -13.36
N MET A 225 -6.19 -1.91 -12.29
CA MET A 225 -6.81 -2.55 -11.14
C MET A 225 -6.63 -1.65 -9.91
N ASN A 226 -7.51 -0.67 -9.70
CA ASN A 226 -7.35 0.36 -8.66
C ASN A 226 -7.68 -0.13 -7.24
N GLN A 227 -6.89 -1.10 -6.76
CA GLN A 227 -6.94 -1.74 -5.45
C GLN A 227 -5.53 -2.22 -5.09
N ILE A 228 -5.16 -2.25 -3.81
CA ILE A 228 -3.87 -2.79 -3.39
C ILE A 228 -3.96 -4.32 -3.41
N TYR A 229 -3.11 -4.96 -4.21
CA TYR A 229 -3.10 -6.41 -4.36
C TYR A 229 -2.27 -7.06 -3.25
N VAL A 230 -2.93 -7.77 -2.35
CA VAL A 230 -2.29 -8.41 -1.20
C VAL A 230 -2.01 -9.87 -1.52
N ASN A 231 -0.77 -10.13 -1.93
CA ASN A 231 -0.28 -11.45 -2.31
C ASN A 231 1.24 -11.51 -2.14
N SER A 232 1.70 -12.44 -1.31
CA SER A 232 3.12 -12.65 -1.00
C SER A 232 3.91 -13.41 -2.06
N GLU A 233 3.24 -13.97 -3.07
CA GLU A 233 3.77 -14.97 -4.02
C GLU A 233 4.42 -16.19 -3.34
N SER A 234 4.16 -16.38 -2.04
CA SER A 234 4.81 -17.40 -1.23
C SER A 234 3.80 -18.40 -0.69
N ILE A 235 4.00 -19.66 -1.05
CA ILE A 235 3.22 -20.76 -0.45
C ILE A 235 3.66 -21.08 0.99
N TYR A 236 4.86 -20.64 1.38
CA TYR A 236 5.49 -20.91 2.69
C TYR A 236 5.35 -19.73 3.66
N ASN A 237 5.55 -18.51 3.17
CA ASN A 237 5.49 -17.27 3.94
C ASN A 237 4.20 -16.51 3.63
N ARG A 238 3.08 -17.21 3.85
CA ARG A 238 1.72 -16.67 3.77
C ARG A 238 1.57 -15.46 4.67
N GLY A 239 0.48 -14.70 4.55
CA GLY A 239 0.15 -13.49 5.32
C GLY A 239 0.11 -13.63 6.85
N PHE A 240 1.24 -14.01 7.46
CA PHE A 240 1.44 -14.16 8.89
C PHE A 240 1.58 -12.77 9.50
N ILE A 241 0.65 -12.47 10.39
CA ILE A 241 0.68 -11.31 11.27
C ILE A 241 1.20 -11.81 12.62
N GLU A 242 2.48 -11.56 12.84
CA GLU A 242 3.26 -11.92 14.03
C GLU A 242 3.72 -10.62 14.70
N ASP A 243 3.99 -10.65 16.01
CA ASP A 243 4.52 -9.48 16.72
C ASP A 243 6.04 -9.41 16.55
N GLU A 244 6.52 -8.26 16.10
CA GLU A 244 7.95 -7.98 16.04
C GLU A 244 8.39 -7.44 17.40
N VAL A 245 9.50 -7.95 17.95
CA VAL A 245 10.02 -7.49 19.23
C VAL A 245 10.29 -5.98 19.17
N ASN A 246 9.51 -5.19 19.92
CA ASN A 246 9.51 -3.71 19.92
C ASN A 246 9.01 -3.04 18.63
N GLY A 247 8.32 -3.80 17.77
CA GLY A 247 7.64 -3.28 16.58
C GLY A 247 6.29 -2.65 16.92
N PRO A 248 5.73 -1.84 16.01
CA PRO A 248 4.37 -1.33 16.16
C PRO A 248 3.33 -2.44 15.99
N VAL A 249 2.14 -2.22 16.57
CA VAL A 249 0.96 -3.05 16.27
C VAL A 249 0.72 -3.06 14.77
N HIS A 250 0.46 -4.24 14.19
CA HIS A 250 0.21 -4.39 12.77
C HIS A 250 -1.13 -3.74 12.40
N THR A 251 -1.08 -2.48 11.98
CA THR A 251 -2.26 -1.65 11.76
C THR A 251 -2.49 -1.44 10.27
N TRP A 252 -3.68 -1.77 9.78
CA TRP A 252 -4.13 -1.48 8.43
C TRP A 252 -4.92 -0.18 8.46
N LEU A 253 -4.36 0.83 7.80
CA LEU A 253 -4.99 2.13 7.58
C LEU A 253 -5.72 2.10 6.23
N ASN A 254 -6.83 2.81 6.12
CA ASN A 254 -7.56 2.95 4.85
C ASN A 254 -6.70 3.74 3.84
N PRO A 255 -6.30 3.14 2.70
CA PRO A 255 -5.48 3.82 1.69
C PRO A 255 -6.32 4.59 0.66
N GLY A 256 -7.64 4.69 0.85
CA GLY A 256 -8.56 5.32 -0.11
C GLY A 256 -8.98 4.41 -1.27
N VAL A 257 -8.41 3.20 -1.36
CA VAL A 257 -8.76 2.13 -2.32
C VAL A 257 -8.92 0.80 -1.58
N PRO A 258 -9.60 -0.21 -2.16
CA PRO A 258 -9.72 -1.51 -1.51
C PRO A 258 -8.38 -2.24 -1.37
N PHE A 259 -8.26 -3.08 -0.34
CA PHE A 259 -7.30 -4.18 -0.32
C PHE A 259 -7.94 -5.40 -0.99
N PHE A 260 -7.30 -5.94 -2.03
CA PHE A 260 -7.71 -7.19 -2.67
C PHE A 260 -6.82 -8.34 -2.20
N ILE A 261 -7.39 -9.26 -1.43
CA ILE A 261 -6.66 -10.31 -0.72
C ILE A 261 -6.69 -11.60 -1.53
N GLU A 262 -5.51 -12.06 -1.96
CA GLU A 262 -5.32 -13.37 -2.59
C GLU A 262 -4.27 -14.20 -1.82
N GLU A 263 -4.30 -14.08 -0.49
CA GLU A 263 -3.58 -14.96 0.43
C GLU A 263 -4.34 -15.14 1.74
N ASN A 264 -4.06 -16.21 2.48
CA ASN A 264 -4.65 -16.38 3.81
C ASN A 264 -3.93 -15.50 4.83
N ILE A 265 -4.72 -14.78 5.62
CA ILE A 265 -4.21 -13.93 6.71
C ILE A 265 -4.23 -14.75 7.99
N PHE A 266 -3.07 -14.91 8.62
CA PHE A 266 -2.88 -15.72 9.81
C PHE A 266 -2.37 -14.85 10.95
N VAL A 267 -3.24 -14.52 11.89
CA VAL A 267 -2.85 -13.82 13.11
C VAL A 267 -2.48 -14.86 14.15
N ARG A 268 -1.19 -14.97 14.46
CA ARG A 268 -0.65 -16.06 15.29
C ARG A 268 0.45 -15.59 16.22
N GLN A 269 0.71 -16.39 17.25
CA GLN A 269 1.90 -16.23 18.08
C GLN A 269 3.18 -16.42 17.23
N ASP A 270 4.12 -15.50 17.35
CA ASP A 270 5.43 -15.61 16.73
C ASP A 270 6.20 -16.79 17.33
N ARG A 271 6.85 -17.60 16.49
CA ARG A 271 7.56 -18.81 16.92
C ARG A 271 8.93 -18.53 17.54
N GLU A 272 9.54 -17.41 17.20
CA GLU A 272 10.90 -17.04 17.64
C GLU A 272 10.86 -16.32 18.98
N ASN A 273 9.86 -15.46 19.18
CA ASN A 273 9.78 -14.60 20.36
C ASN A 273 8.56 -14.87 21.27
N GLU A 274 7.69 -15.81 20.90
CA GLU A 274 6.50 -16.23 21.65
C GLU A 274 5.49 -15.09 21.91
N ARG A 275 5.59 -13.96 21.22
CA ARG A 275 4.64 -12.85 21.39
C ARG A 275 3.40 -13.05 20.51
N PRO A 276 2.21 -12.64 21.00
CA PRO A 276 0.98 -12.81 20.25
C PRO A 276 0.92 -11.85 19.06
N GLY A 277 0.63 -12.37 17.87
CA GLY A 277 0.27 -11.55 16.72
C GLY A 277 -0.96 -10.69 17.01
N HIS A 278 -0.93 -9.46 16.52
CA HIS A 278 -1.98 -8.47 16.71
C HIS A 278 -2.26 -7.80 15.37
N LEU A 279 -3.43 -8.09 14.78
CA LEU A 279 -3.96 -7.41 13.61
C LEU A 279 -4.98 -6.36 14.02
N LYS A 280 -4.70 -5.10 13.69
CA LYS A 280 -5.61 -3.98 13.86
C LYS A 280 -6.04 -3.44 12.50
N ILE A 281 -7.34 -3.28 12.27
CA ILE A 281 -7.90 -2.72 11.04
C ILE A 281 -8.76 -1.51 11.43
N THR A 282 -8.46 -0.34 10.85
CA THR A 282 -9.14 0.91 11.22
C THR A 282 -10.27 1.25 10.27
N GLU A 283 -11.11 2.18 10.72
CA GLU A 283 -12.28 2.71 10.00
C GLU A 283 -12.03 3.02 8.52
N GLY A 284 -13.08 2.82 7.71
CA GLY A 284 -13.08 3.05 6.27
C GLY A 284 -12.32 2.03 5.43
N CYS A 285 -11.61 1.07 6.03
CA CYS A 285 -10.98 -0.01 5.27
C CYS A 285 -12.04 -0.83 4.50
N ASN A 286 -11.79 -1.04 3.22
CA ASN A 286 -12.56 -1.95 2.38
C ASN A 286 -11.67 -3.13 1.97
N ILE A 287 -12.03 -4.33 2.36
CA ILE A 287 -11.23 -5.55 2.22
C ILE A 287 -12.04 -6.54 1.39
N VAL A 288 -11.54 -6.87 0.21
CA VAL A 288 -12.16 -7.77 -0.75
C VAL A 288 -11.32 -9.03 -0.86
N PHE A 289 -11.90 -10.19 -0.61
CA PHE A 289 -11.21 -11.47 -0.71
C PHE A 289 -11.49 -12.17 -2.04
N ALA A 290 -10.45 -12.76 -2.61
CA ALA A 290 -10.58 -13.80 -3.61
C ALA A 290 -11.08 -15.11 -2.96
N GLU A 291 -11.47 -16.06 -3.81
CA GLU A 291 -11.94 -17.38 -3.39
C GLU A 291 -10.90 -18.15 -2.56
N ASN A 292 -11.38 -18.90 -1.58
CA ASN A 292 -10.65 -19.79 -0.66
C ASN A 292 -9.78 -19.09 0.38
N TYR A 293 -9.75 -17.77 0.39
CA TYR A 293 -8.99 -16.96 1.34
C TYR A 293 -9.88 -16.41 2.45
N GLY A 294 -9.25 -16.15 3.60
CA GLY A 294 -9.91 -15.57 4.75
C GLY A 294 -8.90 -15.19 5.84
N ILE A 295 -9.44 -14.81 7.00
CA ILE A 295 -8.66 -14.44 8.18
C ILE A 295 -8.78 -15.57 9.20
N GLN A 296 -7.64 -16.07 9.68
CA GLN A 296 -7.57 -17.00 10.79
C GLN A 296 -6.77 -16.40 11.93
N VAL A 297 -7.41 -16.22 13.07
CA VAL A 297 -6.82 -15.74 14.32
C VAL A 297 -6.71 -16.92 15.25
N TYR A 298 -5.50 -17.26 15.69
CA TYR A 298 -5.35 -18.49 16.45
C TYR A 298 -4.24 -18.51 17.51
N HIS A 299 -4.57 -19.17 18.63
CA HIS A 299 -3.77 -19.41 19.83
C HIS A 299 -3.50 -18.20 20.76
N GLY A 300 -3.53 -18.50 22.06
CA GLY A 300 -3.04 -17.64 23.13
C GLY A 300 -3.66 -16.23 23.14
N ASN A 301 -2.82 -15.23 23.38
CA ASN A 301 -3.22 -13.83 23.48
C ASN A 301 -3.24 -13.10 22.13
N THR A 302 -3.38 -13.82 21.00
CA THR A 302 -3.53 -13.18 19.68
C THR A 302 -4.68 -12.18 19.68
N VAL A 303 -4.59 -11.16 18.84
CA VAL A 303 -5.55 -10.06 18.82
C VAL A 303 -6.05 -9.78 17.41
N LEU A 304 -7.37 -9.74 17.26
CA LEU A 304 -8.04 -9.10 16.13
C LEU A 304 -8.85 -7.90 16.64
N GLU A 305 -8.41 -6.71 16.28
CA GLU A 305 -9.10 -5.45 16.52
C GLU A 305 -9.59 -4.87 15.19
N VAL A 306 -10.89 -4.92 14.93
CA VAL A 306 -11.53 -4.24 13.81
C VAL A 306 -12.32 -3.07 14.36
N LEU A 307 -11.86 -1.84 14.09
CA LEU A 307 -12.35 -0.62 14.71
C LEU A 307 -12.89 0.35 13.65
N GLY A 308 -14.13 0.13 13.21
CA GLY A 308 -14.87 1.07 12.38
C GLY A 308 -15.54 2.19 13.18
N SER A 309 -16.10 3.15 12.45
CA SER A 309 -17.06 4.13 12.98
C SER A 309 -18.41 4.00 12.26
N ALA A 310 -19.45 4.62 12.81
CA ALA A 310 -20.77 4.64 12.17
C ALA A 310 -20.73 5.32 10.79
N GLU A 311 -19.88 6.34 10.65
CA GLU A 311 -19.66 7.07 9.39
C GLU A 311 -18.77 6.28 8.42
N ASN A 312 -17.76 5.58 8.94
CA ASN A 312 -16.78 4.85 8.14
C ASN A 312 -16.62 3.41 8.65
N PRO A 313 -17.59 2.51 8.37
CA PRO A 313 -17.48 1.13 8.81
C PRO A 313 -16.30 0.41 8.12
N VAL A 314 -15.77 -0.63 8.77
CA VAL A 314 -14.86 -1.56 8.11
C VAL A 314 -15.68 -2.58 7.32
N ASN A 315 -15.38 -2.75 6.04
CA ASN A 315 -16.13 -3.65 5.16
C ASN A 315 -15.26 -4.85 4.75
N PHE A 316 -15.76 -6.05 4.98
CA PHE A 316 -15.23 -7.30 4.43
C PHE A 316 -16.22 -7.85 3.41
N SER A 317 -15.72 -8.24 2.23
CA SER A 317 -16.56 -8.82 1.17
C SER A 317 -15.77 -9.83 0.34
N GLY A 318 -16.49 -10.63 -0.44
CA GLY A 318 -15.90 -11.53 -1.42
C GLY A 318 -16.07 -10.99 -2.83
N GLN A 319 -15.08 -11.24 -3.69
CA GLN A 319 -15.04 -10.71 -5.06
C GLN A 319 -16.26 -11.09 -5.91
N TYR A 320 -16.88 -12.25 -5.65
CA TYR A 320 -17.95 -12.80 -6.48
C TYR A 320 -19.31 -12.86 -5.76
N GLY A 321 -19.49 -12.11 -4.66
CA GLY A 321 -20.73 -12.05 -3.91
C GLY A 321 -20.95 -13.26 -2.99
N GLN A 322 -22.20 -13.57 -2.66
CA GLN A 322 -22.57 -14.53 -1.62
C GLN A 322 -21.72 -15.82 -1.61
N GLY A 323 -21.06 -16.09 -0.48
CA GLY A 323 -20.25 -17.29 -0.29
C GLY A 323 -19.01 -17.38 -1.17
N SER A 324 -18.40 -16.26 -1.57
CA SER A 324 -17.23 -16.25 -2.45
C SER A 324 -15.88 -16.14 -1.75
N TRP A 325 -15.86 -16.06 -0.41
CA TRP A 325 -14.63 -16.17 0.39
C TRP A 325 -14.86 -16.93 1.69
N LYS A 326 -13.77 -17.33 2.35
CA LYS A 326 -13.83 -18.30 3.45
C LYS A 326 -14.38 -17.72 4.77
N GLY A 327 -14.36 -16.40 4.92
CA GLY A 327 -14.80 -15.71 6.14
C GLY A 327 -13.68 -15.48 7.16
N ILE A 328 -14.10 -15.21 8.40
CA ILE A 328 -13.20 -14.98 9.54
C ILE A 328 -13.31 -16.16 10.49
N ASN A 329 -12.18 -16.68 10.96
CA ASN A 329 -12.13 -17.74 11.96
C ASN A 329 -11.28 -17.32 13.16
N ILE A 330 -11.83 -17.47 14.36
CA ILE A 330 -11.14 -17.21 15.63
C ILE A 330 -11.10 -18.49 16.47
N ILE A 331 -9.87 -19.00 16.69
CA ILE A 331 -9.60 -20.26 17.39
C ILE A 331 -8.70 -20.01 18.59
N GLN A 332 -9.15 -20.30 19.81
CA GLN A 332 -8.29 -20.25 21.00
C GLN A 332 -7.61 -18.88 21.20
N SER A 333 -8.28 -17.78 20.85
CA SER A 333 -7.79 -16.43 21.06
C SER A 333 -8.46 -15.82 22.30
N ILE A 334 -7.69 -15.64 23.37
CA ILE A 334 -8.20 -15.32 24.71
C ILE A 334 -7.96 -13.86 25.13
N SER A 335 -7.47 -13.03 24.20
CA SER A 335 -7.24 -11.62 24.50
C SER A 335 -8.57 -10.88 24.71
N ASN A 336 -8.65 -10.05 25.75
CA ASN A 336 -9.80 -9.17 25.96
C ASN A 336 -9.81 -7.96 25.01
N LEU A 337 -8.77 -7.80 24.18
CA LEU A 337 -8.73 -6.78 23.13
C LEU A 337 -9.48 -7.21 21.87
N ASN A 338 -9.79 -8.50 21.70
CA ASN A 338 -10.53 -9.00 20.54
C ASN A 338 -11.87 -8.29 20.41
N LYS A 339 -12.00 -7.47 19.37
CA LYS A 339 -13.18 -6.63 19.13
C LYS A 339 -13.41 -6.48 17.64
N ILE A 340 -14.66 -6.58 17.22
CA ILE A 340 -15.12 -6.13 15.91
C ILE A 340 -16.22 -5.10 16.14
N GLU A 341 -15.99 -3.87 15.72
CA GLU A 341 -16.84 -2.71 15.97
C GLU A 341 -17.15 -1.97 14.67
N ASN A 342 -18.43 -1.60 14.47
CA ASN A 342 -18.92 -0.89 13.28
C ASN A 342 -18.39 -1.52 11.98
N ALA A 343 -18.75 -2.78 11.75
CA ALA A 343 -18.23 -3.54 10.63
C ALA A 343 -19.32 -4.28 9.87
N VAL A 344 -19.08 -4.48 8.58
CA VAL A 344 -19.89 -5.33 7.72
C VAL A 344 -19.06 -6.55 7.29
N ILE A 345 -19.56 -7.75 7.57
CA ILE A 345 -19.00 -9.00 7.06
C ILE A 345 -19.97 -9.54 6.01
N ALA A 346 -19.68 -9.27 4.74
CA ALA A 346 -20.50 -9.70 3.62
C ALA A 346 -19.88 -10.91 2.89
N ASP A 347 -20.72 -11.70 2.22
CA ASP A 347 -20.31 -12.61 1.14
C ASP A 347 -19.40 -13.78 1.55
N ALA A 348 -19.25 -14.01 2.85
CA ALA A 348 -18.36 -14.99 3.43
C ALA A 348 -18.97 -16.40 3.46
N GLY A 349 -18.26 -17.41 3.98
CA GLY A 349 -18.78 -18.76 4.12
C GLY A 349 -18.81 -19.57 2.81
N GLN A 350 -17.76 -19.47 1.99
CA GLN A 350 -17.58 -20.32 0.81
C GLN A 350 -17.39 -21.81 1.16
N SER A 351 -16.61 -22.07 2.21
CA SER A 351 -16.26 -23.41 2.66
C SER A 351 -16.13 -23.45 4.17
N THR A 352 -16.13 -24.65 4.74
CA THR A 352 -15.85 -24.81 6.17
C THR A 352 -14.41 -24.44 6.48
N TRP A 353 -14.18 -24.03 7.73
CA TRP A 353 -12.86 -24.05 8.34
C TRP A 353 -12.58 -25.42 8.96
N ASP A 354 -11.31 -25.70 9.27
CA ASP A 354 -10.93 -26.89 10.00
C ASP A 354 -11.69 -26.96 11.32
N TRP A 355 -12.21 -28.14 11.65
CA TRP A 355 -13.07 -28.39 12.81
C TRP A 355 -14.45 -27.73 12.76
N PHE A 356 -14.94 -27.29 11.60
CA PHE A 356 -16.33 -26.86 11.44
C PHE A 356 -17.03 -27.75 10.42
N ASN A 357 -18.31 -28.04 10.65
CA ASN A 357 -19.16 -28.82 9.76
C ASN A 357 -20.01 -27.93 8.84
N GLN A 358 -20.11 -26.64 9.16
CA GLN A 358 -20.85 -25.65 8.39
C GLN A 358 -19.97 -24.44 8.04
N PRO A 359 -20.10 -23.90 6.81
CA PRO A 359 -19.48 -22.63 6.48
C PRO A 359 -20.22 -21.48 7.19
N GLY A 360 -19.52 -20.38 7.44
CA GLY A 360 -20.18 -19.16 7.88
C GLY A 360 -19.31 -17.93 7.76
N GLY A 361 -19.91 -16.77 8.01
CA GLY A 361 -19.21 -15.49 7.94
C GLY A 361 -18.15 -15.33 9.02
N LEU A 362 -18.51 -15.72 10.24
CA LEU A 362 -17.62 -15.76 11.39
C LEU A 362 -17.68 -17.15 12.04
N SER A 363 -16.55 -17.84 12.14
CA SER A 363 -16.43 -19.15 12.77
C SER A 363 -15.67 -19.03 14.09
N LEU A 364 -16.30 -19.44 15.19
CA LEU A 364 -15.80 -19.27 16.55
C LEU A 364 -15.58 -20.63 17.23
N GLY A 365 -14.37 -20.84 17.75
CA GLY A 365 -13.99 -22.08 18.44
C GLY A 365 -13.05 -22.97 17.62
N GLY A 366 -12.98 -24.26 17.93
CA GLY A 366 -12.10 -25.21 17.25
C GLY A 366 -12.08 -26.58 17.93
N GLN A 367 -10.93 -27.25 17.93
CA GLN A 367 -10.80 -28.58 18.55
C GLN A 367 -11.10 -28.55 20.07
N THR A 368 -12.21 -29.18 20.48
CA THR A 368 -12.72 -29.42 21.85
C THR A 368 -12.38 -28.38 22.92
N SER A 369 -13.35 -27.52 23.25
CA SER A 369 -13.33 -26.61 24.40
C SER A 369 -12.19 -25.58 24.37
N HIS A 370 -11.85 -25.05 23.18
CA HIS A 370 -11.03 -23.84 23.13
C HIS A 370 -11.78 -22.65 23.74
N THR A 371 -11.04 -21.76 24.38
CA THR A 371 -11.55 -20.49 24.92
C THR A 371 -11.40 -19.42 23.85
N VAL A 372 -12.48 -18.69 23.54
CA VAL A 372 -12.44 -17.49 22.71
C VAL A 372 -13.01 -16.34 23.51
N ASN A 373 -12.31 -15.20 23.50
CA ASN A 373 -12.85 -13.94 23.99
C ASN A 373 -13.06 -13.03 22.77
N LEU A 374 -14.27 -12.49 22.61
CA LEU A 374 -14.62 -11.61 21.49
C LEU A 374 -15.80 -10.71 21.86
N THR A 375 -15.68 -9.43 21.55
CA THR A 375 -16.81 -8.49 21.55
C THR A 375 -17.17 -8.11 20.10
N LEU A 376 -18.43 -8.29 19.73
CA LEU A 376 -19.03 -7.73 18.52
C LEU A 376 -19.90 -6.54 18.93
N ASP A 377 -19.70 -5.38 18.29
CA ASP A 377 -20.43 -4.15 18.57
C ASP A 377 -20.84 -3.44 17.28
N SER A 378 -22.13 -3.30 17.02
CA SER A 378 -22.65 -2.67 15.78
C SER A 378 -22.11 -3.38 14.53
N VAL A 379 -22.33 -4.70 14.45
CA VAL A 379 -21.82 -5.55 13.37
C VAL A 379 -22.98 -6.06 12.53
N HIS A 380 -22.84 -5.99 11.21
CA HIS A 380 -23.79 -6.55 10.25
C HIS A 380 -23.15 -7.72 9.48
N ILE A 381 -23.73 -8.92 9.58
CA ILE A 381 -23.26 -10.10 8.83
C ILE A 381 -24.30 -10.47 7.76
N THR A 382 -23.89 -10.44 6.50
CA THR A 382 -24.85 -10.55 5.38
C THR A 382 -24.36 -11.41 4.23
N SER A 383 -25.30 -11.99 3.48
CA SER A 383 -25.00 -12.76 2.27
C SER A 383 -23.96 -13.87 2.49
N SER A 384 -23.94 -14.49 3.67
CA SER A 384 -23.06 -15.64 3.90
C SER A 384 -23.54 -16.83 3.06
N GLY A 385 -22.61 -17.61 2.50
CA GLY A 385 -22.87 -18.89 1.82
C GLY A 385 -23.27 -20.03 2.77
N GLY A 386 -23.14 -19.80 4.07
CA GLY A 386 -23.70 -20.62 5.14
C GLY A 386 -24.30 -19.75 6.23
N CYS A 387 -24.00 -20.05 7.49
CA CYS A 387 -24.51 -19.30 8.62
C CYS A 387 -23.86 -17.92 8.75
N GLY A 388 -24.52 -16.98 9.44
CA GLY A 388 -23.87 -15.73 9.81
C GLY A 388 -22.67 -15.99 10.73
N ILE A 389 -22.94 -16.63 11.88
CA ILE A 389 -21.93 -17.13 12.82
C ILE A 389 -22.05 -18.65 12.95
N VAL A 390 -20.92 -19.34 12.99
CA VAL A 390 -20.84 -20.75 13.41
C VAL A 390 -20.10 -20.82 14.73
N GLU A 391 -20.79 -21.25 15.79
CA GLU A 391 -20.23 -21.39 17.13
C GLU A 391 -20.04 -22.87 17.46
N ARG A 392 -18.79 -23.29 17.59
CA ARG A 392 -18.49 -24.62 18.11
C ARG A 392 -18.44 -24.59 19.63
N LYS A 393 -18.75 -25.71 20.29
CA LYS A 393 -18.65 -25.83 21.75
C LYS A 393 -17.29 -25.37 22.30
N MET A 394 -17.32 -24.25 23.02
CA MET A 394 -16.18 -23.61 23.67
C MET A 394 -16.05 -24.01 25.15
N ALA A 395 -14.90 -23.70 25.76
CA ALA A 395 -14.73 -23.85 27.21
C ALA A 395 -15.66 -22.92 28.00
N SER A 396 -15.99 -23.30 29.23
CA SER A 396 -16.89 -22.53 30.11
C SER A 396 -16.37 -21.14 30.49
N ASN A 397 -15.09 -20.86 30.25
CA ASN A 397 -14.46 -19.56 30.49
C ASN A 397 -14.34 -18.70 29.21
N ALA A 398 -14.92 -19.14 28.09
CA ALA A 398 -15.04 -18.30 26.89
C ALA A 398 -15.99 -17.13 27.14
N SER A 399 -15.74 -16.00 26.49
CA SER A 399 -16.52 -14.78 26.64
C SER A 399 -16.85 -14.19 25.28
N LEU A 400 -18.08 -14.42 24.84
CA LEU A 400 -18.64 -13.80 23.63
C LEU A 400 -19.66 -12.75 24.05
N VAL A 401 -19.51 -11.53 23.55
CA VAL A 401 -20.40 -10.42 23.83
C VAL A 401 -20.90 -9.87 22.50
N TYR A 402 -22.21 -9.88 22.30
CA TYR A 402 -22.85 -9.38 21.08
C TYR A 402 -23.72 -8.16 21.41
N ASN A 403 -23.32 -7.00 20.91
CA ASN A 403 -24.04 -5.75 21.01
C ASN A 403 -24.42 -5.27 19.60
N ASP A 404 -25.70 -4.98 19.37
CA ASP A 404 -26.20 -4.52 18.07
C ASP A 404 -25.70 -5.36 16.87
N LEU A 405 -25.80 -6.67 17.01
CA LEU A 405 -25.47 -7.64 15.98
C LEU A 405 -26.70 -7.91 15.12
N THR A 406 -26.56 -7.72 13.80
CA THR A 406 -27.66 -7.90 12.85
C THR A 406 -27.26 -8.80 11.68
N PHE A 407 -28.26 -9.42 11.06
CA PHE A 407 -28.07 -10.38 9.98
C PHE A 407 -29.01 -10.12 8.82
N ALA A 408 -28.59 -10.46 7.60
CA ALA A 408 -29.46 -10.45 6.43
C ALA A 408 -28.98 -11.44 5.36
N ASN A 409 -29.92 -12.05 4.62
CA ASN A 409 -29.63 -12.83 3.41
C ASN A 409 -28.58 -13.96 3.55
N ASN A 410 -28.33 -14.46 4.76
CA ASN A 410 -27.46 -15.63 4.95
C ASN A 410 -28.16 -16.88 4.42
N ALA A 411 -27.41 -17.77 3.77
CA ALA A 411 -27.96 -19.00 3.21
C ALA A 411 -28.35 -20.02 4.30
N GLY A 412 -27.62 -20.00 5.43
CA GLY A 412 -27.96 -20.73 6.65
C GLY A 412 -28.62 -19.84 7.70
N ASP A 413 -28.70 -20.33 8.94
CA ASP A 413 -29.23 -19.56 10.06
C ASP A 413 -28.29 -18.40 10.44
N ASP A 414 -28.81 -17.43 11.19
CA ASP A 414 -28.01 -16.31 11.69
C ASP A 414 -26.85 -16.80 12.58
N ILE A 415 -27.14 -17.75 13.47
CA ILE A 415 -26.16 -18.40 14.35
C ILE A 415 -26.41 -19.91 14.35
N CYS A 416 -25.37 -20.68 14.02
CA CYS A 416 -25.39 -22.14 14.00
C CYS A 416 -24.49 -22.69 15.10
N GLU A 417 -25.06 -23.51 15.99
CA GLU A 417 -24.32 -24.16 17.07
C GLU A 417 -23.81 -25.55 16.65
N GLU A 418 -22.53 -25.85 16.92
CA GLU A 418 -21.90 -27.15 16.69
C GLU A 418 -21.37 -27.79 17.98
N ILE A 419 -21.39 -29.13 18.02
CA ILE A 419 -21.02 -29.97 19.18
C ILE A 419 -19.51 -30.06 19.41
#